data_AF-A0A8K0J6W7-F1
#
_entry.id   AF-A0A8K0J6W7-F1
#
_cell.length_a   1.000
_cell.length_b   1.000
_cell.length_c   1.000
_cell.angle_alpha   90.00
_cell.angle_beta   90.00
_cell.angle_gamma   90.00
#
_symmetry.space_group_name_H-M   'P 1'
#
loop_
_entity.id
_entity.type
_entity.pdbx_description
1 polymer ?
#
loop_
_entity_poly.entity_id
_entity_poly.type
_entity_poly.pdbx_seq_one_letter_code
_entity_poly.pdbx_strand_id
1 'polypeptide(L)'
;MPAASRPRSATKGPLDAEKDPLSASPAPEPPHLAAQLPLRAASQARRSTPSPRPPTQTGESHGSRPKDFSFLLRPEIYHPLTPLHVPVAFRNSPKQPDPSEPLEQLLAHGHFRAAAIAATQELTGSGGRGAVSPTDAPRIFDLLYTRLVCLTLIDATPLAAQEVKALEDLSNPRLYVDDETGRHLVPWHLRVLNVRLQALGFGDPRRA
;
A
#
# COMPACT_ATOMS: atom_id res chain seq x y z
N MET A 1 -3.30 51.56 -37.96
CA MET A 1 -3.95 50.67 -36.97
C MET A 1 -2.86 49.82 -36.29
N PRO A 2 -2.40 50.18 -35.09
CA PRO A 2 -1.37 49.44 -34.36
C PRO A 2 -2.00 48.43 -33.39
N ALA A 3 -1.54 47.18 -33.38
CA ALA A 3 -1.89 46.19 -32.36
C ALA A 3 -0.78 46.12 -31.30
N ALA A 4 -1.13 46.47 -30.06
CA ALA A 4 -0.22 46.48 -28.92
C ALA A 4 0.09 45.05 -28.44
N SER A 5 1.38 44.74 -28.28
CA SER A 5 1.87 43.50 -27.67
C SER A 5 1.86 43.64 -26.15
N ARG A 6 1.18 42.73 -25.44
CA ARG A 6 1.17 42.68 -23.97
C ARG A 6 2.41 41.95 -23.44
N PRO A 7 3.13 42.47 -22.45
CA PRO A 7 4.26 41.78 -21.84
C PRO A 7 3.77 40.61 -20.97
N ARG A 8 4.38 39.43 -21.12
CA ARG A 8 4.16 38.29 -20.23
C ARG A 8 4.95 38.50 -18.94
N SER A 9 4.24 38.65 -17.84
CA SER A 9 4.79 38.81 -16.50
C SER A 9 5.51 37.52 -16.06
N ALA A 10 6.76 37.64 -15.64
CA ALA A 10 7.55 36.55 -15.09
C ALA A 10 7.17 36.32 -13.62
N THR A 11 6.46 35.23 -13.32
CA THR A 11 6.22 34.81 -11.94
C THR A 11 7.43 34.05 -11.42
N LYS A 12 8.35 34.78 -10.78
CA LYS A 12 9.42 34.17 -9.96
C LYS A 12 8.80 33.72 -8.64
N GLY A 13 8.77 32.40 -8.43
CA GLY A 13 8.18 31.77 -7.25
C GLY A 13 9.06 31.92 -5.99
N PRO A 14 8.50 31.78 -4.79
CA PRO A 14 9.12 32.17 -3.51
C PRO A 14 10.19 31.19 -2.99
N LEU A 15 10.89 30.46 -3.85
CA LEU A 15 11.85 29.43 -3.45
C LEU A 15 13.33 29.84 -3.60
N ASP A 16 13.63 31.04 -4.11
CA ASP A 16 15.00 31.57 -4.22
C ASP A 16 15.43 32.37 -2.97
N ALA A 17 14.92 32.02 -1.79
CA ALA A 17 15.44 32.54 -0.53
C ALA A 17 16.46 31.53 0.03
N GLU A 18 17.70 31.61 -0.44
CA GLU A 18 18.83 31.01 0.27
C GLU A 18 18.90 31.62 1.67
N LYS A 19 18.47 30.86 2.67
CA LYS A 19 18.40 31.30 4.06
C LYS A 19 19.58 30.71 4.82
N ASP A 20 20.71 31.43 4.73
CA ASP A 20 21.91 31.23 5.55
C ASP A 20 21.57 31.47 7.05
N PRO A 21 21.75 30.48 7.95
CA PRO A 21 21.24 30.55 9.33
C PRO A 21 22.18 31.22 10.35
N LEU A 22 23.18 32.03 9.96
CA LEU A 22 24.21 32.52 10.90
C LEU A 22 24.39 34.04 11.06
N SER A 23 23.43 34.90 10.70
CA SER A 23 23.52 36.33 11.04
C SER A 23 22.35 36.82 11.87
N ALA A 24 22.59 36.96 13.18
CA ALA A 24 21.71 37.62 14.13
C ALA A 24 22.32 38.97 14.58
N SER A 25 21.55 40.06 14.45
CA SER A 25 21.55 41.21 15.39
C SER A 25 20.48 42.28 15.05
N PRO A 26 20.10 43.17 16.00
CA PRO A 26 18.69 43.51 16.28
C PRO A 26 18.22 44.94 15.90
N ALA A 27 16.88 45.08 15.77
CA ALA A 27 15.98 46.26 15.96
C ALA A 27 16.27 47.58 15.17
N PRO A 28 15.31 48.52 14.90
CA PRO A 28 14.08 48.86 15.65
C PRO A 28 12.78 49.15 14.85
N GLU A 29 11.64 49.28 15.57
CA GLU A 29 10.30 49.79 15.18
C GLU A 29 10.28 51.28 14.79
N PRO A 30 9.30 51.81 13.98
CA PRO A 30 7.95 52.29 14.45
C PRO A 30 6.87 52.38 13.31
N PRO A 31 5.73 53.14 13.39
CA PRO A 31 4.86 53.54 14.51
C PRO A 31 3.36 53.13 14.35
N HIS A 32 2.64 53.29 15.45
CA HIS A 32 1.19 53.18 15.64
C HIS A 32 0.34 54.27 14.93
N LEU A 33 -0.88 53.91 14.53
CA LEU A 33 -2.01 54.84 14.36
C LEU A 33 -3.29 54.24 14.95
N ALA A 34 -3.86 54.99 15.90
CA ALA A 34 -5.00 54.66 16.73
C ALA A 34 -6.34 54.84 15.99
N ALA A 35 -7.31 53.97 16.27
CA ALA A 35 -8.73 54.29 16.14
C ALA A 35 -9.51 53.62 17.27
N GLN A 36 -10.45 54.38 17.83
CA GLN A 36 -11.00 54.29 19.18
C GLN A 36 -12.24 53.39 19.27
N LEU A 37 -12.52 52.90 20.50
CA LEU A 37 -13.71 52.13 20.92
C LEU A 37 -15.04 52.91 20.75
N PRO A 38 -16.17 52.21 20.90
CA PRO A 38 -16.91 52.42 22.16
C PRO A 38 -17.33 51.13 22.89
N LEU A 39 -17.38 51.27 24.22
CA LEU A 39 -17.76 50.30 25.24
C LEU A 39 -19.22 49.86 25.13
N ARG A 40 -19.49 48.58 25.40
CA ARG A 40 -20.67 48.17 26.20
C ARG A 40 -20.30 47.04 27.17
N ALA A 41 -20.50 47.34 28.44
CA ALA A 41 -20.45 46.42 29.57
C ALA A 41 -21.75 45.59 29.67
N ALA A 42 -21.63 44.33 30.08
CA ALA A 42 -22.49 43.70 31.10
C ALA A 42 -22.05 42.24 31.34
N SER A 43 -21.34 42.06 32.45
CA SER A 43 -21.38 40.96 33.40
C SER A 43 -22.29 39.75 33.07
N GLN A 44 -21.70 38.56 32.95
CA GLN A 44 -22.33 37.32 33.42
C GLN A 44 -21.25 36.35 33.90
N ALA A 45 -21.00 36.37 35.21
CA ALA A 45 -20.32 35.31 35.92
C ALA A 45 -21.28 34.11 36.01
N ARG A 46 -21.00 33.03 35.29
CA ARG A 46 -21.57 31.71 35.57
C ARG A 46 -20.47 30.81 36.12
N ARG A 47 -20.50 30.64 37.44
CA ARG A 47 -19.74 29.61 38.15
C ARG A 47 -20.37 28.26 37.80
N SER A 48 -19.69 27.48 36.97
CA SER A 48 -20.02 26.07 36.75
C SER A 48 -19.20 25.23 37.73
N THR A 49 -19.90 24.54 38.62
CA THR A 49 -19.34 23.55 39.55
C THR A 49 -18.72 22.37 38.78
N PRO A 50 -17.56 21.84 39.19
CA PRO A 50 -17.02 20.62 38.60
C PRO A 50 -17.80 19.41 39.13
N SER A 51 -18.51 18.73 38.24
CA SER A 51 -19.10 17.41 38.53
C SER A 51 -18.00 16.35 38.50
N PRO A 52 -17.90 15.44 39.50
CA PRO A 52 -16.87 14.39 39.51
C PRO A 52 -17.18 13.37 38.41
N ARG A 53 -16.25 13.21 37.46
CA ARG A 53 -16.30 12.13 36.47
C ARG A 53 -16.07 10.80 37.19
N PRO A 54 -16.88 9.76 36.92
CA PRO A 54 -16.56 8.43 37.39
C PRO A 54 -15.25 7.97 36.72
N PRO A 55 -14.41 7.17 37.41
CA PRO A 55 -13.24 6.57 36.79
C PRO A 55 -13.74 5.63 35.68
N THR A 56 -13.36 5.93 34.45
CA THR A 56 -13.39 4.96 33.35
C THR A 56 -12.61 3.74 33.80
N GLN A 57 -13.35 2.65 34.00
CA GLN A 57 -12.84 1.36 34.40
C GLN A 57 -11.75 0.93 33.43
N THR A 58 -10.58 0.73 34.01
CA THR A 58 -9.80 -0.51 33.92
C THR A 58 -9.74 -1.15 32.54
N GLY A 59 -8.56 -1.07 31.93
CA GLY A 59 -8.22 -1.71 30.67
C GLY A 59 -8.63 -3.19 30.65
N GLU A 60 -9.57 -3.49 29.78
CA GLU A 60 -9.65 -4.82 29.20
C GLU A 60 -8.46 -4.91 28.24
N SER A 61 -7.56 -5.84 28.54
CA SER A 61 -6.55 -6.29 27.60
C SER A 61 -7.29 -7.02 26.49
N HIS A 62 -7.95 -6.29 25.60
CA HIS A 62 -8.47 -6.85 24.36
C HIS A 62 -7.24 -7.22 23.54
N GLY A 63 -6.74 -8.45 23.71
CA GLY A 63 -5.75 -9.02 22.80
C GLY A 63 -6.23 -8.75 21.38
N SER A 64 -5.38 -8.13 20.57
CA SER A 64 -5.75 -7.75 19.22
C SER A 64 -6.23 -8.99 18.49
N ARG A 65 -7.47 -8.95 17.98
CA ARG A 65 -7.97 -10.06 17.19
C ARG A 65 -7.14 -10.12 15.90
N PRO A 66 -6.62 -11.31 15.52
CA PRO A 66 -5.91 -11.46 14.27
C PRO A 66 -6.74 -10.95 13.10
N LYS A 67 -6.14 -10.14 12.22
CA LYS A 67 -6.80 -9.64 11.00
C LYS A 67 -7.13 -10.83 10.09
N ASP A 68 -8.29 -10.78 9.45
CA ASP A 68 -8.76 -11.83 8.54
C ASP A 68 -8.46 -11.45 7.08
N PHE A 69 -7.73 -12.32 6.38
CA PHE A 69 -7.37 -12.19 4.98
C PHE A 69 -8.01 -13.27 4.09
N SER A 70 -9.12 -13.87 4.56
CA SER A 70 -9.91 -14.86 3.79
C SER A 70 -10.27 -14.40 2.38
N PHE A 71 -10.47 -13.10 2.17
CA PHE A 71 -10.76 -12.53 0.85
C PHE A 71 -9.65 -12.79 -0.17
N LEU A 72 -8.38 -12.89 0.25
CA LEU A 72 -7.23 -13.20 -0.61
C LEU A 72 -7.15 -14.69 -0.94
N LEU A 73 -7.77 -15.57 -0.17
CA LEU A 73 -7.69 -17.03 -0.39
C LEU A 73 -8.67 -17.53 -1.46
N ARG A 74 -9.44 -16.62 -2.05
CA ARG A 74 -10.46 -16.91 -3.05
C ARG A 74 -9.84 -17.27 -4.40
N PRO A 75 -10.17 -18.44 -4.98
CA PRO A 75 -9.64 -18.85 -6.28
C PRO A 75 -9.91 -17.85 -7.41
N GLU A 76 -11.03 -17.10 -7.33
CA GLU A 76 -11.48 -16.16 -8.35
C GLU A 76 -10.53 -14.97 -8.54
N ILE A 77 -9.63 -14.73 -7.59
CA ILE A 77 -8.58 -13.71 -7.70
C ILE A 77 -7.52 -14.15 -8.71
N TYR A 78 -7.23 -15.45 -8.80
CA TYR A 78 -6.04 -15.97 -9.45
C TYR A 78 -6.33 -16.53 -10.84
N HIS A 79 -5.62 -16.02 -11.84
CA HIS A 79 -5.83 -16.42 -13.22
C HIS A 79 -5.10 -17.75 -13.50
N PRO A 80 -5.75 -18.74 -14.13
CA PRO A 80 -5.11 -20.01 -14.45
C PRO A 80 -4.01 -19.82 -15.49
N LEU A 81 -2.84 -20.41 -15.26
CA LEU A 81 -1.75 -20.41 -16.23
C LEU A 81 -1.95 -21.55 -17.22
N THR A 82 -2.48 -21.21 -18.41
CA THR A 82 -2.70 -22.20 -19.47
C THR A 82 -1.35 -22.67 -20.05
N PRO A 83 -1.20 -23.97 -20.38
CA PRO A 83 0.03 -24.46 -21.00
C PRO A 83 0.10 -24.14 -22.50
N LEU A 84 -0.98 -23.58 -23.09
CA LEU A 84 -1.13 -23.37 -24.53
C LEU A 84 0.00 -22.54 -25.15
N HIS A 85 0.56 -21.59 -24.40
CA HIS A 85 1.65 -20.73 -24.86
C HIS A 85 3.05 -21.35 -24.70
N VAL A 86 3.17 -22.46 -23.96
CA VAL A 86 4.46 -23.16 -23.79
C VAL A 86 4.67 -24.05 -25.01
N PRO A 87 5.78 -23.99 -25.75
CA PRO A 87 6.00 -24.92 -26.88
C PRO A 87 6.04 -26.38 -26.42
N VAL A 88 5.57 -27.32 -27.27
CA VAL A 88 5.44 -28.75 -26.95
C VAL A 88 6.77 -29.37 -26.48
N ALA A 89 7.90 -28.96 -27.08
CA ALA A 89 9.22 -29.43 -26.70
C ALA A 89 9.57 -29.14 -25.22
N PHE A 90 9.10 -28.00 -24.68
CA PHE A 90 9.27 -27.68 -23.28
C PHE A 90 8.26 -28.42 -22.41
N ARG A 91 6.99 -28.52 -22.84
CA ARG A 91 5.94 -29.24 -22.08
C ARG A 91 6.28 -30.70 -21.82
N ASN A 92 6.85 -31.39 -22.82
CA ASN A 92 7.17 -32.81 -22.75
C ASN A 92 8.63 -33.08 -22.35
N SER A 93 9.36 -32.04 -21.92
CA SER A 93 10.76 -32.17 -21.55
C SER A 93 10.88 -33.03 -20.28
N PRO A 94 11.88 -33.93 -20.20
CA PRO A 94 12.18 -34.64 -18.95
C PRO A 94 12.71 -33.70 -17.85
N LYS A 95 12.97 -32.43 -18.17
CA LYS A 95 13.36 -31.38 -17.21
C LYS A 95 12.18 -30.63 -16.59
N GLN A 96 10.95 -31.06 -16.84
CA GLN A 96 9.79 -30.50 -16.12
C GLN A 96 9.89 -30.88 -14.64
N PRO A 97 9.58 -29.95 -13.72
CA PRO A 97 9.55 -30.26 -12.30
C PRO A 97 8.48 -31.30 -11.99
N ASP A 98 8.68 -32.04 -10.91
CA ASP A 98 7.67 -32.96 -10.41
C ASP A 98 6.44 -32.16 -9.91
N PRO A 99 5.20 -32.55 -10.25
CA PRO A 99 4.01 -31.87 -9.75
C PRO A 99 3.90 -31.83 -8.22
N SER A 100 4.58 -32.74 -7.53
CA SER A 100 4.65 -32.83 -6.07
C SER A 100 5.85 -32.10 -5.47
N GLU A 101 6.70 -31.44 -6.27
CA GLU A 101 7.86 -30.70 -5.77
C GLU A 101 7.43 -29.50 -4.90
N PRO A 102 8.04 -29.28 -3.71
CA PRO A 102 7.69 -28.17 -2.83
C PRO A 102 8.06 -26.82 -3.45
N LEU A 103 7.29 -25.78 -3.08
CA LEU A 103 7.43 -24.43 -3.61
C LEU A 103 8.85 -23.89 -3.52
N GLU A 104 9.53 -24.13 -2.40
CA GLU A 104 10.88 -23.64 -2.14
C GLU A 104 11.91 -24.25 -3.12
N GLN A 105 11.74 -25.53 -3.48
CA GLN A 105 12.59 -26.20 -4.46
C GLN A 105 12.30 -25.70 -5.87
N LEU A 106 11.02 -25.52 -6.23
CA LEU A 106 10.64 -24.92 -7.51
C LEU A 106 11.28 -23.54 -7.71
N LEU A 107 11.32 -22.71 -6.66
CA LEU A 107 11.97 -21.40 -6.69
C LEU A 107 13.50 -21.53 -6.81
N ALA A 108 14.12 -22.42 -6.04
CA ALA A 108 15.57 -22.65 -6.08
C ALA A 108 16.06 -23.12 -7.46
N HIS A 109 15.26 -23.94 -8.14
CA HIS A 109 15.55 -24.45 -9.50
C HIS A 109 15.13 -23.48 -10.62
N GLY A 110 14.52 -22.33 -10.29
CA GLY A 110 14.05 -21.35 -11.29
C GLY A 110 12.81 -21.79 -12.06
N HIS A 111 12.04 -22.75 -11.56
CA HIS A 111 10.79 -23.21 -12.14
C HIS A 111 9.62 -22.26 -11.81
N PHE A 112 9.75 -20.99 -12.19
CA PHE A 112 8.83 -19.91 -11.79
C PHE A 112 7.37 -20.15 -12.23
N ARG A 113 7.14 -20.77 -13.38
CA ARG A 113 5.77 -21.12 -13.82
C ARG A 113 5.11 -22.13 -12.88
N ALA A 114 5.84 -23.17 -12.49
CA ALA A 114 5.34 -24.18 -11.55
C ALA A 114 5.20 -23.58 -10.15
N ALA A 115 6.17 -22.79 -9.70
CA ALA A 115 6.10 -22.07 -8.43
C ALA A 115 4.88 -21.14 -8.33
N ALA A 116 4.55 -20.41 -9.41
CA ALA A 116 3.34 -19.59 -9.47
C ALA A 116 2.05 -20.40 -9.30
N ILE A 117 1.99 -21.62 -9.85
CA ILE A 117 0.84 -22.52 -9.71
C ILE A 117 0.77 -23.06 -8.29
N ALA A 118 1.89 -23.55 -7.76
CA ALA A 118 1.99 -24.08 -6.40
C ALA A 118 1.61 -23.02 -5.35
N ALA A 119 2.08 -21.78 -5.49
CA ALA A 119 1.72 -20.69 -4.58
C ALA A 119 0.20 -20.43 -4.56
N THR A 120 -0.46 -20.39 -5.72
CA THR A 120 -1.93 -20.26 -5.80
C THR A 120 -2.64 -21.47 -5.21
N GLN A 121 -2.11 -22.67 -5.44
CA GLN A 121 -2.69 -23.89 -4.90
C GLN A 121 -2.63 -23.95 -3.38
N GLU A 122 -1.55 -23.46 -2.77
CA GLU A 122 -1.44 -23.33 -1.32
C GLU A 122 -2.35 -22.21 -0.77
N LEU A 123 -2.40 -21.05 -1.44
CA LEU A 123 -3.31 -19.95 -1.07
C LEU A 123 -4.78 -20.38 -1.07
N THR A 124 -5.18 -21.18 -2.06
CA THR A 124 -6.58 -21.58 -2.27
C THR A 124 -6.93 -22.93 -1.68
N GLY A 125 -5.95 -23.67 -1.16
CA GLY A 125 -6.12 -25.04 -0.67
C GLY A 125 -6.39 -26.11 -1.76
N SER A 126 -6.20 -25.78 -3.04
CA SER A 126 -6.48 -26.71 -4.15
C SER A 126 -5.37 -27.73 -4.43
N GLY A 127 -4.17 -27.56 -3.87
CA GLY A 127 -2.98 -28.38 -4.14
C GLY A 127 -2.79 -29.63 -3.28
N GLY A 128 -3.78 -30.07 -2.51
CA GLY A 128 -3.67 -31.26 -1.63
C GLY A 128 -2.73 -31.11 -0.43
N ARG A 129 -1.95 -30.02 -0.34
CA ARG A 129 -1.00 -29.71 0.75
C ARG A 129 -1.63 -28.97 1.94
N GLY A 130 -2.95 -28.79 1.94
CA GLY A 130 -3.69 -28.05 2.97
C GLY A 130 -3.83 -26.56 2.65
N ALA A 131 -4.89 -25.94 3.18
CA ALA A 131 -5.16 -24.51 3.00
C ALA A 131 -4.43 -23.69 4.07
N VAL A 132 -3.93 -22.51 3.68
CA VAL A 132 -3.36 -21.54 4.62
C VAL A 132 -4.46 -20.98 5.52
N SER A 133 -4.14 -20.74 6.79
CA SER A 133 -5.07 -20.10 7.73
C SER A 133 -5.39 -18.66 7.28
N PRO A 134 -6.65 -18.21 7.25
CA PRO A 134 -7.01 -16.83 6.91
C PRO A 134 -6.38 -15.75 7.79
N THR A 135 -5.91 -16.13 8.98
CA THR A 135 -5.27 -15.23 9.95
C THR A 135 -3.74 -15.29 9.93
N ASP A 136 -3.14 -16.14 9.09
CA ASP A 136 -1.68 -16.25 8.93
C ASP A 136 -1.18 -15.25 7.88
N ALA A 137 -1.22 -13.96 8.25
CA ALA A 137 -0.83 -12.86 7.38
C ALA A 137 0.58 -13.02 6.77
N PRO A 138 1.63 -13.41 7.53
CA PRO A 138 2.96 -13.63 6.98
C PRO A 138 2.96 -14.66 5.85
N ARG A 139 2.35 -15.85 6.07
CA ARG A 139 2.33 -16.89 5.02
C ARG A 139 1.52 -16.47 3.81
N ILE A 140 0.37 -15.82 4.01
CA ILE A 140 -0.47 -15.33 2.90
C ILE A 140 0.30 -14.32 2.04
N PHE A 141 0.97 -13.34 2.65
CA PHE A 141 1.70 -12.32 1.91
C PHE A 141 2.96 -12.85 1.24
N ASP A 142 3.64 -13.84 1.84
CA ASP A 142 4.79 -14.50 1.20
C ASP A 142 4.37 -15.30 -0.05
N LEU A 143 3.26 -16.03 0.04
CA LEU A 143 2.71 -16.76 -1.11
C LEU A 143 2.19 -15.82 -2.20
N LEU A 144 1.48 -14.76 -1.82
CA LEU A 144 1.00 -13.75 -2.77
C LEU A 144 2.18 -13.03 -3.45
N TYR A 145 3.21 -12.65 -2.71
CA TYR A 145 4.43 -12.08 -3.27
C TYR A 145 5.09 -13.04 -4.24
N THR A 146 5.25 -14.32 -3.86
CA THR A 146 5.82 -15.36 -4.71
C THR A 146 5.03 -15.52 -6.00
N ARG A 147 3.70 -15.59 -5.92
CA ARG A 147 2.79 -15.65 -7.07
C ARG A 147 3.03 -14.47 -8.01
N LEU A 148 2.94 -13.24 -7.50
CA LEU A 148 3.04 -12.03 -8.32
C LEU A 148 4.43 -11.88 -8.95
N VAL A 149 5.51 -12.16 -8.21
CA VAL A 149 6.87 -12.11 -8.75
C VAL A 149 7.07 -13.17 -9.83
N CYS A 150 6.64 -14.41 -9.58
CA CYS A 150 6.76 -15.47 -10.58
C CYS A 150 5.99 -15.14 -11.87
N LEU A 151 4.80 -14.53 -11.76
CA LEU A 151 4.07 -14.02 -12.93
C LEU A 151 4.89 -12.97 -13.70
N THR A 152 5.53 -12.03 -13.01
CA THR A 152 6.41 -11.05 -13.70
C THR A 152 7.63 -11.69 -14.36
N LEU A 153 8.21 -12.74 -13.74
CA LEU A 153 9.39 -13.43 -14.27
C LEU A 153 9.09 -14.28 -15.51
N ILE A 154 7.86 -14.77 -15.66
CA ILE A 154 7.41 -15.53 -16.85
C ILE A 154 6.73 -14.66 -17.90
N ASP A 155 6.92 -13.33 -17.83
CA ASP A 155 6.32 -12.34 -18.73
C ASP A 155 4.78 -12.32 -18.72
N ALA A 156 4.17 -12.73 -17.60
CA ALA A 156 2.73 -12.66 -17.36
C ALA A 156 2.34 -11.42 -16.51
N THR A 157 3.04 -10.29 -16.71
CA THR A 157 2.83 -9.04 -15.97
C THR A 157 1.38 -8.53 -16.00
N PRO A 158 0.62 -8.62 -17.12
CA PRO A 158 -0.79 -8.22 -17.12
C PRO A 158 -1.64 -9.00 -16.11
N LEU A 159 -1.38 -10.31 -15.94
CA LEU A 159 -2.07 -11.12 -14.93
C LEU A 159 -1.66 -10.67 -13.53
N ALA A 160 -0.36 -10.46 -13.28
CA ALA A 160 0.11 -9.96 -11.99
C ALA A 160 -0.56 -8.62 -11.61
N ALA A 161 -0.71 -7.71 -12.58
CA ALA A 161 -1.37 -6.43 -12.37
C ALA A 161 -2.89 -6.54 -12.14
N GLN A 162 -3.54 -7.59 -12.63
CA GLN A 162 -4.94 -7.88 -12.31
C GLN A 162 -5.07 -8.49 -10.91
N GLU A 163 -4.24 -9.48 -10.58
CA GLU A 163 -4.28 -10.18 -9.29
C GLU A 163 -3.94 -9.26 -8.12
N VAL A 164 -2.98 -8.34 -8.30
CA VAL A 164 -2.55 -7.43 -7.22
C VAL A 164 -3.64 -6.46 -6.77
N LYS A 165 -4.67 -6.22 -7.60
CA LYS A 165 -5.82 -5.38 -7.22
C LYS A 165 -6.59 -5.94 -6.04
N ALA A 166 -6.47 -7.24 -5.77
CA ALA A 166 -7.06 -7.85 -4.59
C ALA A 166 -6.49 -7.29 -3.28
N LEU A 167 -5.31 -6.65 -3.29
CA LEU A 167 -4.78 -5.95 -2.11
C LEU A 167 -5.52 -4.64 -1.79
N GLU A 168 -6.38 -4.16 -2.69
CA GLU A 168 -7.16 -2.94 -2.51
C GLU A 168 -6.28 -1.75 -2.07
N ASP A 169 -6.63 -1.10 -0.96
CA ASP A 169 -5.90 0.03 -0.40
C ASP A 169 -4.97 -0.40 0.74
N LEU A 170 -3.68 -0.53 0.42
CA LEU A 170 -2.63 -0.83 1.40
C LEU A 170 -2.42 0.29 2.42
N SER A 171 -2.96 1.49 2.21
CA SER A 171 -2.88 2.56 3.20
C SER A 171 -3.91 2.43 4.32
N ASN A 172 -4.87 1.50 4.22
CA ASN A 172 -5.90 1.28 5.22
C ASN A 172 -5.32 0.67 6.52
N PRO A 173 -5.17 1.45 7.61
CA PRO A 173 -4.54 0.97 8.83
C PRO A 173 -5.41 -0.07 9.55
N ARG A 174 -6.74 -0.09 9.31
CA ARG A 174 -7.62 -1.06 9.97
C ARG A 174 -7.37 -2.50 9.50
N LEU A 175 -6.95 -2.66 8.25
CA LEU A 175 -6.74 -3.95 7.61
C LEU A 175 -5.27 -4.37 7.67
N TYR A 176 -4.34 -3.44 7.43
CA TYR A 176 -2.94 -3.77 7.20
C TYR A 176 -1.97 -3.33 8.30
N VAL A 177 -2.46 -2.73 9.38
CA VAL A 177 -1.63 -2.39 10.54
C VAL A 177 -2.03 -3.28 11.71
N ASP A 178 -1.03 -3.87 12.35
CA ASP A 178 -1.16 -4.64 13.57
C ASP A 178 -1.51 -3.71 14.74
N ASP A 179 -2.60 -4.00 15.46
CA ASP A 179 -3.12 -3.07 16.47
C ASP A 179 -2.23 -3.00 17.73
N GLU A 180 -1.40 -4.02 17.99
CA GLU A 180 -0.53 -4.08 19.18
C GLU A 180 0.82 -3.41 18.92
N THR A 181 1.40 -3.67 17.75
CA THR A 181 2.75 -3.21 17.40
C THR A 181 2.76 -1.96 16.54
N GLY A 182 1.64 -1.59 15.94
CA GLY A 182 1.54 -0.49 14.96
C GLY A 182 2.31 -0.76 13.67
N ARG A 183 2.78 -1.99 13.44
CA ARG A 183 3.58 -2.36 12.26
C ARG A 183 2.68 -2.73 11.10
N HIS A 184 3.17 -2.44 9.89
CA HIS A 184 2.50 -2.86 8.67
C HIS A 184 2.64 -4.38 8.48
N LEU A 185 1.52 -5.08 8.33
CA LEU A 185 1.45 -6.53 8.14
C LEU A 185 1.97 -6.96 6.76
N VAL A 186 1.75 -6.13 5.73
CA VAL A 186 2.28 -6.40 4.38
C VAL A 186 3.78 -6.09 4.31
N PRO A 187 4.63 -7.06 3.90
CA PRO A 187 6.07 -6.84 3.75
C PRO A 187 6.40 -5.70 2.79
N TRP A 188 7.53 -5.01 3.03
CA TRP A 188 7.96 -3.87 2.21
C TRP A 188 8.09 -4.22 0.73
N HIS A 189 8.70 -5.35 0.40
CA HIS A 189 8.87 -5.79 -0.99
C HIS A 189 7.54 -5.99 -1.72
N LEU A 190 6.51 -6.49 -1.03
CA LEU A 190 5.17 -6.64 -1.62
C LEU A 190 4.48 -5.28 -1.80
N ARG A 191 4.66 -4.33 -0.87
CA ARG A 191 4.17 -2.95 -1.04
C ARG A 191 4.80 -2.26 -2.25
N VAL A 192 6.11 -2.38 -2.43
CA VAL A 192 6.82 -1.83 -3.59
C VAL A 192 6.35 -2.50 -4.89
N LEU A 193 6.20 -3.82 -4.89
CA LEU A 193 5.69 -4.56 -6.05
C LEU A 193 4.27 -4.13 -6.41
N ASN A 194 3.40 -3.92 -5.43
CA ASN A 194 2.04 -3.42 -5.64
C ASN A 194 2.04 -2.08 -6.39
N VAL A 195 2.81 -1.09 -5.91
CA VAL A 195 2.89 0.22 -6.57
C VAL A 195 3.40 0.09 -8.01
N ARG A 196 4.43 -0.74 -8.23
CA ARG A 196 4.96 -1.01 -9.58
C ARG A 196 3.91 -1.64 -10.49
N LEU A 197 3.22 -2.68 -10.03
CA LEU A 197 2.21 -3.39 -10.82
C LEU A 197 0.99 -2.53 -11.09
N GLN A 198 0.58 -1.67 -10.15
CA GLN A 198 -0.44 -0.66 -10.39
C GLN A 198 0.00 0.29 -11.51
N ALA A 199 1.21 0.86 -11.43
CA ALA A 199 1.72 1.75 -12.47
C ALA A 199 1.82 1.11 -13.86
N LEU A 200 2.11 -0.19 -13.94
CA LEU A 200 2.16 -0.96 -15.20
C LEU A 200 0.78 -1.39 -15.70
N GLY A 201 -0.14 -1.73 -14.79
CA GLY A 201 -1.50 -2.21 -15.09
C GLY A 201 -2.45 -1.11 -15.52
N PHE A 202 -2.19 0.14 -15.12
CA PHE A 202 -2.89 1.34 -15.60
C PHE A 202 -2.24 1.91 -16.88
N GLY A 203 -1.74 1.03 -17.76
CA GLY A 203 -1.05 1.40 -18.99
C GLY A 203 -1.75 2.52 -19.77
N ASP A 204 -0.93 3.44 -20.29
CA ASP A 204 -1.28 4.64 -21.05
C ASP A 204 -2.54 4.41 -21.95
N PRO A 205 -3.64 5.17 -21.77
CA PRO A 205 -4.85 5.04 -22.59
C PRO A 205 -4.60 5.13 -24.09
N ARG A 206 -3.43 5.65 -24.51
CA ARG A 206 -3.02 5.81 -25.91
C ARG A 206 -2.44 4.53 -26.55
N ARG A 207 -2.30 3.43 -25.79
CA ARG A 207 -1.82 2.13 -26.29
C ARG A 207 -2.94 1.10 -26.50
N ALA A 208 -4.21 1.48 -26.25
CA ALA A 208 -5.39 0.66 -26.47
C ALA A 208 -5.99 0.90 -27.87
#